data_AF-A0A4Q6ALS7-F1
#
_entry.id   AF-A0A4Q6ALS7-F1
#
_cell.length_a   1.000
_cell.length_b   1.000
_cell.length_c   1.000
_cell.angle_alpha   90.00
_cell.angle_beta   90.00
_cell.angle_gamma   90.00
#
_symmetry.space_group_name_H-M   'P 1'
#
loop_
_entity.id
_entity.type
_entity.pdbx_description
1 polymer ?
#
loop_
_entity_poly.entity_id
_entity_poly.type
_entity_poly.pdbx_seq_one_letter_code
_entity_poly.pdbx_strand_id
1 'polypeptide(L)'
;MKHFTAQIIYRIICEGVLTEQYEEQWRLVVAEDERRALEMAKAIGSEEASIFVDRHGRRIEWQLIAVKDLSEVVVENGALLFSSVKEIQPIASPLWALAETH
;
A
#
# COMPACT_ATOMS: atom_id res chain seq x y z
N MET A 1 -9.05 14.79 20.06
CA MET A 1 -8.73 13.75 19.07
C MET A 1 -8.01 14.41 17.91
N LYS A 2 -6.97 13.75 17.41
CA LYS A 2 -6.13 14.18 16.29
C LYS A 2 -6.47 13.35 15.06
N HIS A 3 -6.18 13.88 13.88
CA HIS A 3 -6.34 13.17 12.61
C HIS A 3 -4.98 12.80 12.07
N PHE A 4 -4.87 11.62 11.50
CA PHE A 4 -3.65 11.12 10.91
C PHE A 4 -3.95 10.54 9.53
N THR A 5 -3.08 10.78 8.58
CA THR A 5 -3.05 10.00 7.33
C THR A 5 -2.09 8.84 7.51
N ALA A 6 -2.58 7.62 7.30
CA ALA A 6 -1.78 6.41 7.31
C ALA A 6 -1.69 5.83 5.88
N GLN A 7 -0.49 5.51 5.41
CA GLN A 7 -0.30 4.78 4.16
C GLN A 7 -0.14 3.30 4.46
N ILE A 8 -1.11 2.49 4.05
CA ILE A 8 -1.13 1.03 4.23
C ILE A 8 -0.74 0.37 2.91
N ILE A 9 0.16 -0.61 2.98
CA ILE A 9 0.62 -1.39 1.83
C ILE A 9 0.14 -2.83 1.94
N TYR A 10 -0.46 -3.31 0.86
CA TYR A 10 -0.79 -4.71 0.64
C TYR A 10 0.05 -5.30 -0.48
N ARG A 11 0.43 -6.56 -0.34
CA ARG A 11 0.88 -7.39 -1.46
C ARG A 11 -0.32 -8.16 -2.00
N ILE A 12 -0.51 -8.13 -3.30
CA ILE A 12 -1.55 -8.89 -3.98
C ILE A 12 -0.93 -10.17 -4.53
N ILE A 13 -1.34 -11.31 -3.99
CA ILE A 13 -0.90 -12.64 -4.41
C ILE A 13 -2.01 -13.25 -5.26
N CYS A 14 -1.69 -13.59 -6.51
CA CYS A 14 -2.60 -14.27 -7.42
C CYS A 14 -2.19 -15.74 -7.56
N GLU A 15 -3.10 -16.67 -7.31
CA GLU A 15 -2.81 -18.08 -7.49
C GLU A 15 -2.40 -18.41 -8.94
N GLY A 16 -1.31 -19.16 -9.07
CA GLY A 16 -0.78 -19.59 -10.37
C GLY A 16 -0.10 -18.50 -11.19
N VAL A 17 0.05 -17.28 -10.66
CA VAL A 17 0.74 -16.18 -11.35
C VAL A 17 1.77 -15.57 -10.41
N LEU A 18 3.03 -15.54 -10.84
CA LEU A 18 4.05 -14.76 -10.13
C LEU A 18 3.80 -13.29 -10.43
N THR A 19 3.30 -12.55 -9.44
CA THR A 19 3.05 -11.11 -9.54
C THR A 19 3.76 -10.36 -8.42
N GLU A 20 4.45 -9.28 -8.77
CA GLU A 20 4.96 -8.27 -7.82
C GLU A 20 4.00 -7.09 -7.80
N GLN A 21 2.73 -7.38 -7.47
CA GLN A 21 1.67 -6.39 -7.41
C GLN A 21 1.45 -5.93 -5.97
N TYR A 22 1.36 -4.62 -5.81
CA TYR A 22 1.15 -3.97 -4.52
C TYR A 22 0.01 -2.95 -4.66
N GLU A 23 -0.75 -2.80 -3.59
CA GLU A 23 -1.76 -1.76 -3.46
C GLU A 23 -1.35 -0.84 -2.31
N GLU A 24 -1.34 0.47 -2.56
CA GLU A 24 -1.03 1.49 -1.57
C GLU A 24 -2.28 2.31 -1.27
N GLN A 25 -2.79 2.21 -0.05
CA GLN A 25 -4.01 2.90 0.36
C GLN A 25 -3.73 3.96 1.42
N TRP A 26 -4.26 5.15 1.19
CA TRP A 26 -4.32 6.18 2.24
C TRP A 26 -5.59 6.03 3.05
N ARG A 27 -5.45 6.09 4.37
CA ARG A 27 -6.56 6.06 5.33
C ARG A 27 -6.46 7.25 6.27
N LEU A 28 -7.61 7.86 6.57
CA LEU A 28 -7.72 8.81 7.66
C LEU A 28 -7.98 8.03 8.96
N VAL A 29 -7.17 8.26 9.96
CA VAL A 29 -7.26 7.63 11.28
C VAL A 29 -7.46 8.72 12.33
N VAL A 30 -8.47 8.56 13.17
CA VAL A 30 -8.73 9.48 14.27
C VAL A 30 -8.30 8.82 15.58
N ALA A 31 -7.33 9.41 16.27
CA ALA A 31 -6.74 8.84 17.47
C ALA A 31 -6.31 9.91 18.48
N GLU A 32 -5.92 9.49 19.67
CA GLU A 32 -5.44 10.38 20.73
C GLU A 32 -4.00 10.85 20.50
N ASP A 33 -3.16 9.94 20.02
CA ASP A 33 -1.74 10.15 19.74
C ASP A 33 -1.26 9.27 18.56
N GLU A 34 -0.02 9.48 18.14
CA GLU A 34 0.59 8.77 17.00
C GLU A 34 0.69 7.26 17.24
N ARG A 35 1.03 6.83 18.46
CA ARG A 35 1.13 5.39 18.80
C ARG A 35 -0.23 4.72 18.61
N ARG A 36 -1.29 5.33 19.12
CA ARG A 36 -2.65 4.82 18.99
C ARG A 36 -3.12 4.86 17.54
N ALA A 37 -2.77 5.90 16.79
CA ALA A 37 -3.05 5.98 15.36
C ALA A 37 -2.39 4.83 14.58
N LEU A 38 -1.13 4.52 14.88
CA LEU A 38 -0.41 3.40 14.26
C LEU A 38 -1.06 2.05 14.58
N GLU A 39 -1.44 1.81 15.84
CA GLU A 39 -2.16 0.60 16.25
C GLU A 39 -3.48 0.44 15.49
N MET A 40 -4.26 1.53 15.38
CA MET A 40 -5.53 1.54 14.65
C MET A 40 -5.31 1.32 13.14
N ALA A 41 -4.31 1.96 12.54
CA ALA A 41 -3.97 1.75 11.13
C ALA A 41 -3.59 0.29 10.85
N LYS A 42 -2.83 -0.35 11.74
CA LYS A 42 -2.52 -1.78 11.63
C LYS A 42 -3.75 -2.67 11.78
N ALA A 43 -4.66 -2.33 12.68
CA ALA A 43 -5.90 -3.07 12.88
C ALA A 43 -6.81 -2.98 11.64
N ILE A 44 -7.04 -1.77 11.11
CA ILE A 44 -7.75 -1.53 9.85
C ILE A 44 -7.07 -2.31 8.72
N GLY A 45 -5.73 -2.21 8.66
CA GLY A 45 -4.92 -2.92 7.68
C GLY A 45 -5.18 -4.43 7.68
N SER A 46 -5.23 -5.02 8.87
CA SER A 46 -5.41 -6.45 9.10
C SER A 46 -6.83 -6.91 8.83
N GLU A 47 -7.83 -6.05 9.10
CA GLU A 47 -9.24 -6.35 8.86
C GLU A 47 -9.57 -6.36 7.36
N GLU A 48 -8.98 -5.48 6.57
CA GLU A 48 -9.16 -5.44 5.12
C GLU A 48 -8.32 -6.49 4.36
N ALA A 49 -7.26 -7.01 4.99
CA ALA A 49 -6.51 -8.14 4.47
C ALA A 49 -7.46 -9.34 4.31
N SER A 50 -7.54 -9.90 3.11
CA SER A 50 -8.58 -10.86 2.77
C SER A 50 -8.14 -11.84 1.69
N ILE A 51 -8.85 -12.96 1.63
CA ILE A 51 -8.71 -13.96 0.58
C ILE A 51 -10.06 -14.08 -0.10
N PHE A 52 -10.07 -13.92 -1.42
CA PHE A 52 -11.29 -14.05 -2.22
C PHE A 52 -10.98 -14.71 -3.57
N VAL A 53 -12.02 -15.04 -4.31
CA VAL A 53 -11.91 -15.68 -5.62
C VAL A 53 -12.29 -14.65 -6.69
N ASP A 54 -11.44 -14.48 -7.71
CA ASP A 54 -11.73 -13.58 -8.82
C ASP A 54 -12.77 -14.17 -9.78
N ARG A 55 -13.18 -13.38 -10.79
CA ARG A 55 -14.15 -13.82 -11.82
C ARG A 55 -13.69 -15.01 -12.68
N HIS A 56 -12.41 -15.36 -12.62
CA HIS A 56 -11.80 -16.47 -13.36
C HIS A 56 -11.59 -17.70 -12.47
N GLY A 57 -12.06 -17.68 -11.22
CA GLY A 57 -11.92 -18.79 -10.29
C GLY A 57 -10.56 -18.86 -9.59
N ARG A 58 -9.71 -17.84 -9.73
CA ARG A 58 -8.38 -17.80 -9.11
C ARG A 58 -8.48 -17.24 -7.70
N ARG A 59 -7.79 -17.87 -6.74
CA ARG A 59 -7.64 -17.28 -5.41
C ARG A 59 -6.74 -16.04 -5.48
N ILE A 60 -7.24 -14.93 -4.95
CA ILE A 60 -6.53 -13.68 -4.75
C ILE A 60 -6.40 -13.47 -3.24
N GLU A 61 -5.19 -13.14 -2.80
CA GLU A 61 -4.90 -12.85 -1.40
C GLU A 61 -4.28 -11.46 -1.27
N TRP A 62 -4.91 -10.63 -0.45
CA TRP A 62 -4.42 -9.33 -0.04
C TRP A 62 -3.72 -9.49 1.30
N GLN A 63 -2.40 -9.46 1.26
CA GLN A 63 -1.57 -9.62 2.45
C GLN A 63 -1.12 -8.24 2.94
N LEU A 64 -1.48 -7.87 4.17
CA LEU A 64 -0.94 -6.68 4.81
C LEU A 64 0.59 -6.80 4.93
N ILE A 65 1.31 -5.84 4.39
CA ILE A 65 2.78 -5.77 4.50
C ILE A 65 3.19 -4.82 5.61
N ALA A 66 2.69 -3.59 5.56
CA ALA A 66 3.10 -2.55 6.50
C ALA A 66 2.13 -1.36 6.51
N VAL A 67 2.25 -0.56 7.57
CA VAL A 67 1.93 0.87 7.53
C VAL A 67 3.25 1.58 7.22
N LYS A 68 3.39 2.12 6.00
CA LYS A 68 4.62 2.71 5.48
C LYS A 68 4.86 4.13 6.00
N ASP A 69 3.78 4.89 6.15
CA ASP A 69 3.83 6.29 6.59
C ASP A 69 2.65 6.60 7.50
N LEU A 70 2.87 7.52 8.44
CA LEU A 70 1.87 8.03 9.38
C LEU A 70 2.20 9.48 9.71
N SER A 71 1.29 10.39 9.38
CA SER A 71 1.48 11.82 9.61
C SER A 71 0.24 12.44 10.23
N GLU A 72 0.41 13.24 11.28
CA GLU A 72 -0.67 14.05 11.83
C GLU A 72 -1.08 15.13 10.81
N VAL A 73 -2.38 15.30 10.60
CA VAL A 73 -2.94 16.28 9.67
C VAL A 73 -4.03 17.07 10.37
N VAL A 74 -4.17 18.34 9.97
CA VAL A 74 -5.31 19.17 10.38
C VAL A 74 -6.40 18.99 9.33
N VAL A 75 -7.55 18.42 9.74
CA VAL A 75 -8.70 18.22 8.87
C VAL A 75 -9.79 19.24 9.23
N GLU A 76 -10.21 20.01 8.24
CA GLU A 76 -11.32 20.94 8.34
C GLU A 76 -12.52 20.45 7.50
N ASN A 77 -13.70 21.00 7.75
CA ASN A 77 -14.89 20.65 6.97
C ASN A 77 -14.69 21.00 5.48
N GLY A 78 -14.86 20.01 4.60
CA GLY A 78 -14.64 20.15 3.15
C GLY A 78 -13.22 19.85 2.68
N ALA A 79 -12.32 19.38 3.56
CA ALA A 79 -10.97 18.98 3.16
C ALA A 79 -10.98 17.82 2.16
N LEU A 80 -10.12 17.90 1.13
CA LEU A 80 -9.89 16.86 0.13
C LEU A 80 -8.61 16.08 0.46
N LEU A 81 -8.73 14.77 0.64
CA LEU A 81 -7.58 13.87 0.62
C LEU A 81 -7.38 13.36 -0.82
N PHE A 82 -6.21 13.64 -1.40
CA PHE A 82 -5.83 13.19 -2.73
C PHE A 82 -4.44 12.54 -2.69
N SER A 83 -4.28 11.46 -3.45
CA SER A 83 -3.00 10.76 -3.63
C SER A 83 -2.78 10.51 -5.10
N SER A 84 -1.54 10.67 -5.56
CA SER A 84 -1.12 10.32 -6.91
C SER A 84 0.14 9.47 -6.87
N VAL A 85 0.10 8.32 -7.53
CA VAL A 85 1.30 7.51 -7.77
C VAL A 85 1.90 7.96 -9.10
N LYS A 86 3.20 8.27 -9.10
CA LYS A 86 3.95 8.60 -10.32
C LYS A 86 4.86 7.44 -10.66
N GLU A 87 4.52 6.69 -11.69
CA GLU A 87 5.42 5.68 -12.25
C GLU A 87 6.64 6.36 -12.85
N ILE A 88 7.82 5.95 -12.39
CA ILE A 88 9.10 6.32 -12.99
C ILE A 88 9.45 5.28 -14.05
N GLN A 89 9.69 5.73 -15.28
CA GLN A 89 10.18 4.84 -16.32
C GLN A 89 11.55 4.29 -15.91
N PRO A 90 11.75 2.97 -15.90
CA PRO A 90 13.07 2.40 -15.69
C PRO A 90 14.01 2.91 -16.78
N ILE A 91 15.16 3.46 -16.38
CA ILE A 91 16.26 3.67 -17.33
C ILE A 91 16.72 2.28 -17.74
N ALA A 92 16.64 1.96 -19.03
CA ALA A 92 17.09 0.68 -19.54
C ALA A 92 18.52 0.38 -19.06
N SER A 93 18.76 -0.86 -18.62
CA SER A 93 20.10 -1.30 -18.24
C SER A 93 21.10 -0.93 -19.34
N PRO A 94 22.27 -0.37 -19.01
CA PRO A 94 23.24 -0.02 -20.04
C PRO A 94 23.64 -1.25 -20.85
N LEU A 95 23.63 -1.13 -22.17
CA LEU A 95 23.94 -2.22 -23.11
C LEU A 95 25.33 -2.84 -22.88
N TRP A 96 26.25 -2.14 -22.21
CA TRP A 96 27.60 -2.62 -21.92
C TRP A 96 27.66 -3.68 -20.80
N ALA A 97 26.59 -3.86 -20.00
CA ALA A 97 26.52 -4.94 -19.02
C ALA A 97 26.35 -6.35 -19.65
N LEU A 98 26.08 -6.42 -20.95
CA LEU A 98 25.94 -7.67 -21.71
C LEU A 98 27.25 -8.11 -22.41
N ALA A 99 28.33 -7.33 -22.30
CA ALA A 99 29.54 -7.53 -23.08
C ALA A 99 30.59 -8.44 -22.43
N GLU A 100 30.38 -8.94 -21.21
CA GLU A 100 31.37 -9.72 -20.46
C GLU A 100 31.13 -11.24 -20.46
N THR A 101 30.46 -11.78 -21.48
CA THR A 101 30.35 -13.23 -21.70
C THR A 101 30.91 -13.61 -23.06
N HIS A 102 32.24 -13.63 -23.19
CA HIS A 102 32.96 -14.36 -24.24
C HIS A 102 34.27 -14.94 -23.69
#